data_AF-A0A9W9UH67-F1
#
_entry.id   AF-A0A9W9UH67-F1
#
_cell.length_a   1.000
_cell.length_b   1.000
_cell.length_c   1.000
_cell.angle_alpha   90.00
_cell.angle_beta   90.00
_cell.angle_gamma   90.00
#
_symmetry.space_group_name_H-M   'P 1'
#
loop_
_entity.id
_entity.type
_entity.pdbx_description
1 polymer ?
#
loop_
_entity_poly.entity_id
_entity_poly.type
_entity_poly.pdbx_seq_one_letter_code
_entity_poly.pdbx_strand_id
1 'polypeptide(L)'
;MERRLTSRNVSLDWIEDADANANNKISSHSIQNTYERLKLKYEADLRQTWAEQLESPNQILEQLSLVACLIELWKDAYETAPEEQPQSPSPFPGFVDIACGNGILVYVLIMEGHKGSGYDACRRKSWETFPPEVQLCLHEQAIIPEPFLETLVIENIGIETHPGVFPPGTFIISDHADELTVWTPILAALASPSSPLPFFVIPCCSRSLAGSQFRYPSPNGSTVDTDHHVQKPQPCSGDLRALRAAKMREKTESGFLDSMIGSLAAKTACVAGELGCRVEKAWLRTPGAINMALVGGLTGAIGGCYTAPDPASSENLVAARLKIREVVERECLGDGGDQAAAQLWLERIKTLRHANRAQHQPD
;
A
#
# COMPACT_ATOMS: atom_id res chain seq x y z
N MET A 1 35.28 13.59 13.77
CA MET A 1 35.16 13.56 12.30
C MET A 1 33.90 12.78 11.97
N GLU A 2 32.75 13.45 12.09
CA GLU A 2 31.45 12.85 11.82
C GLU A 2 31.40 12.46 10.34
N ARG A 3 31.29 11.16 10.07
CA ARG A 3 30.91 10.71 8.73
C ARG A 3 29.51 11.28 8.49
N ARG A 4 29.42 12.31 7.64
CA ARG A 4 28.16 12.70 7.00
C ARG A 4 27.48 11.40 6.57
N LEU A 5 26.33 11.10 7.16
CA LEU A 5 25.37 10.13 6.62
C LEU A 5 24.84 10.76 5.32
N THR A 6 25.68 10.77 4.28
CA THR A 6 25.37 11.27 2.96
C THR A 6 24.23 10.43 2.41
N SER A 7 23.13 11.12 2.12
CA SER A 7 21.98 10.70 1.31
C SER A 7 22.22 9.39 0.56
N ARG A 8 21.50 8.33 0.94
CA ARG A 8 21.32 7.21 0.01
C ARG A 8 20.47 7.74 -1.15
N ASN A 9 20.86 7.41 -2.38
CA ASN A 9 20.07 7.79 -3.56
C ASN A 9 18.65 7.24 -3.41
N VAL A 10 17.66 8.12 -3.64
CA VAL A 10 16.24 7.75 -3.72
C VAL A 10 15.91 7.41 -5.16
N SER A 11 15.29 6.26 -5.38
CA SER A 11 14.90 5.83 -6.71
C SER A 11 13.73 4.85 -6.69
N LEU A 12 13.06 4.77 -7.84
CA LEU A 12 12.09 3.75 -8.17
C LEU A 12 12.62 2.99 -9.40
N ASP A 13 13.22 1.83 -9.17
CA ASP A 13 13.87 1.06 -10.23
C ASP A 13 12.95 -0.09 -10.67
N TRP A 14 12.30 0.06 -11.83
CA TRP A 14 11.39 -0.95 -12.37
C TRP A 14 12.09 -2.27 -12.65
N ILE A 15 11.42 -3.37 -12.29
CA ILE A 15 11.87 -4.73 -12.56
C ILE A 15 11.33 -5.13 -13.93
N GLU A 16 12.23 -5.34 -14.89
CA GLU A 16 11.87 -5.75 -16.24
C GLU A 16 11.20 -7.14 -16.21
N ASP A 17 9.91 -7.21 -16.54
CA ASP A 17 9.28 -8.47 -16.93
C ASP A 17 9.73 -8.80 -18.36
N ALA A 18 9.97 -10.08 -18.64
CA ALA A 18 10.44 -10.57 -19.94
C ALA A 18 9.54 -10.20 -21.15
N ASP A 19 8.35 -9.65 -20.91
CA ASP A 19 7.34 -9.25 -21.90
C ASP A 19 6.96 -7.75 -21.89
N ALA A 20 7.67 -6.87 -21.17
CA ALA A 20 7.26 -5.46 -21.02
C ALA A 20 7.92 -4.48 -22.01
N ASN A 21 7.10 -3.77 -22.77
CA ASN A 21 7.48 -2.60 -23.57
C ASN A 21 7.99 -1.45 -22.66
N ALA A 22 9.10 -0.83 -23.06
CA ALA A 22 10.04 -0.08 -22.22
C ALA A 22 9.68 1.39 -21.89
N ASN A 23 8.41 1.71 -21.63
CA ASN A 23 8.00 3.13 -21.62
C ASN A 23 7.80 3.79 -20.25
N ASN A 24 7.84 3.07 -19.12
CA ASN A 24 7.52 3.66 -17.81
C ASN A 24 8.77 4.00 -16.98
N LYS A 25 9.82 4.59 -17.58
CA LYS A 25 11.10 4.78 -16.88
C LYS A 25 11.23 6.18 -16.28
N ILE A 26 10.64 6.37 -15.10
CA ILE A 26 10.83 7.58 -14.29
C ILE A 26 12.33 7.77 -13.99
N SER A 27 12.84 8.97 -14.24
CA SER A 27 14.23 9.30 -14.00
C SER A 27 14.54 9.33 -12.49
N SER A 28 15.48 8.49 -12.04
CA SER A 28 15.97 8.51 -10.66
C SER A 28 16.53 9.89 -10.27
N HIS A 29 17.05 10.66 -11.23
CA HIS A 29 17.52 12.02 -10.99
C HIS A 29 16.37 12.99 -10.69
N SER A 30 15.23 12.85 -11.38
CA SER A 30 14.03 13.66 -11.10
C SER A 30 13.49 13.35 -9.71
N ILE A 31 13.40 12.06 -9.34
CA ILE A 31 13.00 11.62 -8.00
C ILE A 31 13.95 12.19 -6.94
N GLN A 32 15.26 12.09 -7.15
CA GLN A 32 16.26 12.60 -6.20
C GLN A 32 16.15 14.11 -6.01
N ASN A 33 15.96 14.88 -7.08
CA ASN A 33 15.79 16.33 -7.00
C ASN A 33 14.52 16.72 -6.25
N THR A 34 13.40 16.05 -6.52
CA THR A 34 12.14 16.27 -5.79
C THR A 34 12.31 15.93 -4.32
N TYR A 35 12.95 14.80 -3.98
CA TYR A 35 13.25 14.44 -2.60
C TYR A 35 14.13 15.48 -1.89
N GLU A 36 15.18 15.98 -2.51
CA GLU A 36 16.05 17.02 -1.90
C GLU A 36 15.29 18.32 -1.62
N ARG A 37 14.42 18.73 -2.54
CA ARG A 37 13.54 19.89 -2.36
C ARG A 37 12.56 19.69 -1.21
N LEU A 38 11.90 18.53 -1.15
CA LEU A 38 10.96 18.19 -0.08
C LEU A 38 11.67 18.13 1.28
N LYS A 39 12.85 17.52 1.32
CA LYS A 39 13.70 17.47 2.51
C LYS A 39 14.04 18.86 3.03
N LEU A 40 14.50 19.76 2.15
CA LEU A 40 14.82 21.14 2.53
C LEU A 40 13.59 21.90 3.05
N LYS A 41 12.41 21.64 2.50
CA LYS A 41 11.16 22.34 2.83
C LYS A 41 10.52 21.83 4.13
N TYR A 42 10.50 20.52 4.36
CA TYR A 42 9.66 19.91 5.40
C TYR A 42 10.41 19.25 6.55
N GLU A 43 11.66 18.78 6.36
CA GLU A 43 12.31 17.93 7.38
C GLU A 43 12.46 18.61 8.74
N ALA A 44 12.98 19.85 8.75
CA ALA A 44 13.28 20.55 10.00
C ALA A 44 12.02 20.83 10.83
N ASP A 45 10.96 21.30 10.16
CA ASP A 45 9.67 21.58 10.80
C ASP A 45 9.02 20.28 11.31
N LEU A 46 8.94 19.24 10.47
CA LEU A 46 8.40 17.94 10.88
C LEU A 46 9.16 17.34 12.06
N ARG A 47 10.49 17.48 12.15
CA ARG A 47 11.26 17.00 13.30
C ARG A 47 10.96 17.80 14.57
N GLN A 48 10.64 19.07 14.44
CA GLN A 48 10.38 19.97 15.58
C GLN A 48 8.96 19.85 16.11
N THR A 49 7.98 19.68 15.22
CA THR A 49 6.54 19.65 15.55
C THR A 49 6.01 18.24 15.78
N TRP A 50 6.85 17.22 15.65
CA TRP A 50 6.45 15.83 15.85
C TRP A 50 5.99 15.54 17.29
N ALA A 51 4.77 15.04 17.43
CA ALA A 51 4.16 14.77 18.74
C ALA A 51 4.38 13.35 19.26
N GLU A 52 4.73 12.41 18.39
CA GLU A 52 4.88 10.98 18.72
C GLU A 52 6.35 10.58 18.89
N GLN A 53 6.61 9.35 19.31
CA GLN A 53 7.96 8.82 19.22
C GLN A 53 8.19 8.32 17.79
N LEU A 54 9.26 8.79 17.13
CA LEU A 54 9.66 8.24 15.84
C LEU A 54 10.02 6.76 15.96
N GLU A 55 9.47 5.93 15.08
CA GLU A 55 9.78 4.49 15.03
C GLU A 55 11.23 4.25 14.57
N SER A 56 11.75 5.15 13.73
CA SER A 56 13.13 5.18 13.29
C SER A 56 13.63 6.61 13.11
N PRO A 57 14.95 6.88 13.27
CA PRO A 57 15.51 8.21 13.03
C PRO A 57 15.29 8.75 11.61
N ASN A 58 15.02 7.83 10.67
CA ASN A 58 14.85 8.10 9.25
C ASN A 58 13.39 8.09 8.81
N GLN A 59 12.42 7.82 9.68
CA GLN A 59 11.00 7.68 9.30
C GLN A 59 10.50 8.89 8.48
N ILE A 60 10.81 10.12 8.91
CA ILE A 60 10.49 11.34 8.16
C ILE A 60 11.16 11.34 6.77
N LEU A 61 12.42 10.94 6.67
CA LEU A 61 13.15 10.91 5.40
C LEU A 61 12.62 9.83 4.45
N GLU A 62 12.23 8.67 4.98
CA GLU A 62 11.61 7.59 4.23
C GLU A 62 10.26 8.03 3.67
N GLN A 63 9.43 8.70 4.48
CA GLN A 63 8.15 9.26 4.04
C GLN A 63 8.32 10.35 2.97
N LEU A 64 9.26 11.29 3.16
CA LEU A 64 9.57 12.31 2.14
C LEU A 64 10.12 11.71 0.84
N SER A 65 10.83 10.58 0.92
CA SER A 65 11.30 9.87 -0.26
C SER A 65 10.16 9.18 -1.02
N LEU A 66 9.18 8.64 -0.31
CA LEU A 66 7.97 8.06 -0.91
C LEU A 66 7.11 9.13 -1.59
N VAL A 67 6.91 10.28 -0.95
CA VAL A 67 6.26 11.45 -1.56
C VAL A 67 6.94 11.79 -2.89
N ALA A 68 8.28 11.87 -2.92
CA ALA A 68 9.01 12.19 -4.14
C ALA A 68 8.76 11.17 -5.26
N CYS A 69 8.79 9.88 -4.94
CA CYS A 69 8.50 8.82 -5.91
C CYS A 69 7.07 8.92 -6.47
N LEU A 70 6.07 9.16 -5.61
CA LEU A 70 4.66 9.27 -6.02
C LEU A 70 4.42 10.51 -6.89
N ILE A 71 4.98 11.67 -6.53
CA ILE A 71 4.87 12.90 -7.33
C ILE A 71 5.44 12.67 -8.73
N GLU A 72 6.65 12.11 -8.84
CA GLU A 72 7.26 11.88 -10.16
C GLU A 72 6.54 10.79 -10.95
N LEU A 73 5.99 9.76 -10.27
CA LEU A 73 5.13 8.75 -10.89
C LEU A 73 3.87 9.39 -11.48
N TRP A 74 3.23 10.32 -10.77
CA TRP A 74 2.02 10.96 -11.28
C TRP A 74 2.29 11.98 -12.37
N LYS A 75 3.43 12.69 -12.34
CA LYS A 75 3.83 13.54 -13.47
C LYS A 75 3.99 12.73 -14.75
N ASP A 76 4.69 11.59 -14.65
CA ASP A 76 4.90 10.70 -15.79
C ASP A 76 3.61 10.01 -16.27
N ALA A 77 2.69 9.70 -15.35
CA ALA A 77 1.43 9.06 -15.73
C ALA A 77 0.40 10.06 -16.29
N TYR A 78 0.24 11.23 -15.67
CA TYR A 78 -0.89 12.13 -15.93
C TYR A 78 -0.52 13.41 -16.67
N GLU A 79 0.75 13.84 -16.69
CA GLU A 79 1.14 15.12 -17.29
C GLU A 79 1.87 14.97 -18.64
N THR A 80 2.47 13.81 -18.94
CA THR A 80 3.35 13.60 -20.11
C THR A 80 2.71 12.80 -21.26
N ALA A 81 1.38 12.66 -21.30
CA ALA A 81 0.69 11.91 -22.36
C ALA A 81 1.01 12.46 -23.78
N PRO A 82 1.37 11.62 -24.76
CA PRO A 82 1.81 12.07 -26.08
C PRO A 82 0.71 12.82 -26.85
N GLU A 83 1.12 13.90 -27.52
CA GLU A 83 0.29 14.83 -28.30
C GLU A 83 -0.56 14.17 -29.42
N GLU A 84 -0.33 12.90 -29.74
CA GLU A 84 -1.01 12.17 -30.82
C GLU A 84 -2.44 11.70 -30.47
N GLN A 85 -2.89 11.88 -29.23
CA GLN A 85 -4.29 11.68 -28.84
C GLN A 85 -4.95 13.02 -28.49
N PRO A 86 -6.00 13.46 -29.21
CA PRO A 86 -6.66 14.76 -29.00
C PRO A 86 -7.50 14.84 -27.71
N GLN A 87 -7.34 13.89 -26.78
CA GLN A 87 -7.88 13.99 -25.42
C GLN A 87 -6.77 14.54 -24.53
N SER A 88 -6.94 15.77 -24.06
CA SER A 88 -6.03 16.42 -23.12
C SER A 88 -5.64 15.48 -21.98
N PRO A 89 -4.40 15.55 -21.46
CA PRO A 89 -4.01 14.79 -20.27
C PRO A 89 -5.07 14.98 -19.18
N SER A 90 -5.65 13.87 -18.71
CA SER A 90 -6.63 13.93 -17.63
C SER A 90 -5.90 14.36 -16.36
N PRO A 91 -6.33 15.44 -15.68
CA PRO A 91 -5.66 15.90 -14.48
C PRO A 91 -5.68 14.80 -13.42
N PHE A 92 -4.61 14.73 -12.61
CA PHE A 92 -4.53 13.75 -11.52
C PHE A 92 -5.79 13.82 -10.64
N PRO A 93 -6.57 12.73 -10.52
CA PRO A 93 -7.90 12.75 -9.89
C PRO A 93 -7.85 12.87 -8.36
N GLY A 94 -6.67 12.68 -7.77
CA GLY A 94 -6.45 12.68 -6.33
C GLY A 94 -6.14 11.28 -5.78
N PHE A 95 -5.76 11.22 -4.51
CA PHE A 95 -5.32 9.99 -3.86
C PHE A 95 -6.12 9.67 -2.60
N VAL A 96 -6.03 8.40 -2.17
CA VAL A 96 -6.36 7.96 -0.83
C VAL A 96 -5.20 7.15 -0.26
N ASP A 97 -4.82 7.40 0.99
CA ASP A 97 -3.86 6.59 1.72
C ASP A 97 -4.61 5.71 2.74
N ILE A 98 -4.65 4.40 2.49
CA ILE A 98 -5.36 3.43 3.33
C ILE A 98 -4.41 2.86 4.37
N ALA A 99 -4.71 3.12 5.66
CA ALA A 99 -3.80 2.98 6.80
C ALA A 99 -2.67 4.03 6.82
N CYS A 100 -3.04 5.30 6.70
CA CYS A 100 -2.09 6.41 6.60
C CYS A 100 -1.23 6.66 7.86
N GLY A 101 -1.53 6.00 8.98
CA GLY A 101 -0.76 6.05 10.21
C GLY A 101 -0.50 7.47 10.67
N ASN A 102 0.77 7.84 10.72
CA ASN A 102 1.21 9.15 11.19
C ASN A 102 0.80 10.33 10.30
N GLY A 103 0.36 10.08 9.07
CA GLY A 103 -0.16 11.10 8.16
C GLY A 103 0.87 12.02 7.50
N ILE A 104 2.18 11.80 7.66
CA ILE A 104 3.23 12.62 7.00
C ILE A 104 3.05 12.58 5.48
N LEU A 105 2.82 11.39 4.91
CA LEU A 105 2.65 11.21 3.47
C LEU A 105 1.51 12.08 2.95
N VAL A 106 0.33 11.98 3.59
CA VAL A 106 -0.88 12.74 3.27
C VAL A 106 -0.65 14.23 3.43
N TYR A 107 -0.06 14.66 4.55
CA TYR A 107 0.29 16.04 4.83
C TYR A 107 1.13 16.65 3.70
N VAL A 108 2.27 16.03 3.38
CA VAL A 108 3.19 16.58 2.40
C VAL A 108 2.57 16.59 1.01
N LEU A 109 1.85 15.53 0.61
CA LEU A 109 1.17 15.48 -0.68
C LEU A 109 0.13 16.60 -0.84
N ILE A 110 -0.68 16.87 0.19
CA ILE A 110 -1.64 17.98 0.19
C ILE A 110 -0.94 19.33 0.09
N MET A 111 0.14 19.53 0.86
CA MET A 111 0.93 20.78 0.82
C MET A 111 1.68 20.99 -0.50
N GLU A 112 1.89 19.93 -1.27
CA GLU A 112 2.43 19.98 -2.64
C GLU A 112 1.34 20.13 -3.71
N GLY A 113 0.07 20.25 -3.32
CA GLY A 113 -1.05 20.57 -4.20
C GLY A 113 -1.85 19.36 -4.70
N HIS A 114 -1.55 18.16 -4.19
CA HIS A 114 -2.29 16.95 -4.56
C HIS A 114 -3.51 16.78 -3.65
N LYS A 115 -4.71 16.71 -4.24
CA LYS A 115 -5.94 16.46 -3.49
C LYS A 115 -5.98 15.00 -3.02
N GLY A 116 -6.35 14.78 -1.76
CA GLY A 116 -6.53 13.44 -1.25
C GLY A 116 -6.92 13.40 0.22
N SER A 117 -7.05 12.18 0.72
CA SER A 117 -7.40 11.90 2.12
C SER A 117 -6.60 10.70 2.66
N GLY A 118 -6.37 10.69 3.97
CA GLY A 118 -5.81 9.54 4.68
C GLY A 118 -6.84 8.93 5.62
N TYR A 119 -6.88 7.60 5.68
CA TYR A 119 -7.74 6.85 6.59
C TYR A 119 -6.88 5.98 7.48
N ASP A 120 -7.06 6.08 8.79
CA ASP A 120 -6.44 5.18 9.76
C ASP A 120 -7.45 4.74 10.81
N ALA A 121 -7.34 3.49 11.27
CA ALA A 121 -8.20 2.96 12.31
C ALA A 121 -8.02 3.66 13.66
N CYS A 122 -6.92 4.38 13.86
CA CYS A 122 -6.63 5.13 15.06
C CYS A 122 -6.12 6.55 14.76
N ARG A 123 -6.69 7.55 15.43
CA ARG A 123 -6.17 8.91 15.39
C ARG A 123 -4.78 8.97 16.01
N ARG A 124 -3.85 9.64 15.33
CA ARG A 124 -2.48 9.90 15.80
C ARG A 124 -2.36 11.30 16.38
N LYS A 125 -1.54 11.46 17.42
CA LYS A 125 -1.33 12.76 18.08
C LYS A 125 -0.70 13.77 17.12
N SER A 126 0.19 13.29 16.25
CA SER A 126 0.86 14.12 15.24
C SER A 126 -0.12 14.80 14.27
N TRP A 127 -1.36 14.30 14.12
CA TRP A 127 -2.34 14.94 13.25
C TRP A 127 -2.72 16.34 13.75
N GLU A 128 -2.69 16.59 15.06
CA GLU A 128 -3.04 17.90 15.65
C GLU A 128 -2.03 19.00 15.31
N THR A 129 -0.84 18.62 14.86
CA THR A 129 0.25 19.57 14.54
C THR A 129 0.25 19.97 13.08
N PHE A 130 -0.54 19.31 12.22
CA PHE A 130 -0.68 19.66 10.81
C PHE A 130 -1.61 20.87 10.61
N PRO A 131 -1.51 21.59 9.48
CA PRO A 131 -2.44 22.67 9.13
C PRO A 131 -3.91 22.20 9.13
N PRO A 132 -4.89 23.07 9.49
CA PRO A 132 -6.30 22.69 9.57
C PRO A 132 -6.85 22.04 8.30
N GLU A 133 -6.44 22.51 7.13
CA GLU A 133 -6.82 21.95 5.83
C GLU A 133 -6.39 20.49 5.65
N VAL A 134 -5.26 20.08 6.24
CA VAL A 134 -4.76 18.71 6.22
C VAL A 134 -5.49 17.87 7.26
N GLN A 135 -5.76 18.43 8.44
CA GLN A 135 -6.52 17.74 9.49
C GLN A 135 -7.91 17.31 9.02
N LEU A 136 -8.55 18.13 8.17
CA LEU A 136 -9.86 17.82 7.55
C LEU A 136 -9.81 16.66 6.55
N CYS A 137 -8.62 16.33 6.04
CA CYS A 137 -8.38 15.23 5.11
C CYS A 137 -7.89 13.95 5.80
N LEU A 138 -7.74 13.95 7.13
CA LEU A 138 -7.29 12.80 7.91
C LEU A 138 -8.46 12.25 8.74
N HIS A 139 -8.84 11.01 8.46
CA HIS A 139 -10.05 10.39 9.01
C HIS A 139 -9.69 9.23 9.94
N GLU A 140 -10.16 9.29 11.20
CA GLU A 140 -10.13 8.15 12.13
C GLU A 140 -11.26 7.18 11.77
N GLN A 141 -11.04 6.40 10.70
CA GLN A 141 -11.99 5.42 10.20
C GLN A 141 -11.26 4.14 9.83
N ALA A 142 -11.75 3.01 10.35
CA ALA A 142 -11.22 1.71 9.97
C ALA A 142 -11.78 1.31 8.60
N ILE A 143 -10.91 0.94 7.66
CA ILE A 143 -11.35 0.32 6.42
C ILE A 143 -11.88 -1.08 6.74
N ILE A 144 -13.17 -1.31 6.50
CA ILE A 144 -13.77 -2.64 6.50
C ILE A 144 -14.27 -2.87 5.07
N PRO A 145 -13.61 -3.75 4.29
CA PRO A 145 -14.00 -4.00 2.90
C PRO A 145 -15.49 -4.34 2.78
N GLU A 146 -16.17 -3.80 1.75
CA GLU A 146 -17.61 -4.04 1.47
C GLU A 146 -18.04 -5.51 1.63
N PRO A 147 -17.32 -6.53 1.11
CA PRO A 147 -17.71 -7.94 1.29
C PRO A 147 -17.82 -8.39 2.75
N PHE A 148 -16.99 -7.83 3.64
CA PHE A 148 -17.08 -8.10 5.07
C PHE A 148 -18.22 -7.32 5.72
N LEU A 149 -18.47 -6.08 5.29
CA LEU A 149 -19.62 -5.31 5.77
C LEU A 149 -20.95 -5.98 5.45
N GLU A 150 -21.11 -6.57 4.25
CA GLU A 150 -22.31 -7.31 3.85
C GLU A 150 -22.59 -8.51 4.76
N THR A 151 -21.54 -9.07 5.35
CA THR A 151 -21.56 -10.31 6.12
C THR A 151 -21.70 -10.05 7.63
N LEU A 152 -21.27 -8.87 8.10
CA LEU A 152 -21.23 -8.51 9.50
C LEU A 152 -22.53 -7.85 9.96
N VAL A 153 -23.02 -8.28 11.12
CA VAL A 153 -23.95 -7.48 11.92
C VAL A 153 -23.12 -6.54 12.78
N ILE A 154 -22.92 -5.30 12.32
CA ILE A 154 -22.15 -4.31 13.05
C ILE A 154 -23.04 -3.64 14.10
N GLU A 155 -23.02 -4.18 15.31
CA GLU A 155 -23.39 -3.41 16.49
C GLU A 155 -22.33 -2.34 16.75
N ASN A 156 -22.68 -1.25 17.43
CA ASN A 156 -21.81 -0.08 17.63
C ASN A 156 -20.41 -0.47 18.16
N ILE A 157 -19.46 -0.67 17.26
CA ILE A 157 -18.04 -0.96 17.58
C ILE A 157 -17.28 0.29 18.04
N GLY A 158 -17.96 1.43 18.04
CA GLY A 158 -17.49 2.71 18.52
C GLY A 158 -16.42 3.37 17.65
N ILE A 159 -16.04 2.78 16.51
CA ILE A 159 -15.13 3.37 15.51
C ILE A 159 -15.95 3.61 14.26
N GLU A 160 -15.76 4.74 13.61
CA GLU A 160 -16.30 4.94 12.28
C GLU A 160 -15.63 4.00 11.28
N THR A 161 -16.38 3.55 10.29
CA THR A 161 -15.90 2.58 9.30
C THR A 161 -16.10 3.11 7.90
N HIS A 162 -15.22 2.70 7.01
CA HIS A 162 -15.29 3.04 5.60
C HIS A 162 -15.25 1.75 4.76
N PRO A 163 -16.12 1.58 3.74
CA PRO A 163 -16.25 0.34 2.98
C PRO A 163 -15.07 0.02 2.06
N GLY A 164 -14.13 0.97 1.92
CA GLY A 164 -13.01 0.88 0.98
C GLY A 164 -13.42 1.07 -0.49
N VAL A 165 -14.60 1.63 -0.73
CA VAL A 165 -15.11 2.00 -2.06
C VAL A 165 -14.84 3.48 -2.27
N PHE A 166 -13.96 3.81 -3.20
CA PHE A 166 -13.52 5.19 -3.48
C PHE A 166 -14.03 5.69 -4.84
N PRO A 167 -14.04 7.02 -5.08
CA PRO A 167 -14.47 7.56 -6.37
C PRO A 167 -13.66 7.01 -7.56
N PRO A 168 -14.26 6.95 -8.76
CA PRO A 168 -13.56 6.54 -9.97
C PRO A 168 -12.28 7.36 -10.21
N GLY A 169 -11.22 6.66 -10.63
CA GLY A 169 -9.90 7.24 -10.89
C GLY A 169 -9.04 7.52 -9.65
N THR A 170 -9.58 7.48 -8.42
CA THR A 170 -8.79 7.74 -7.21
C THR A 170 -7.57 6.81 -7.11
N PHE A 171 -6.39 7.37 -6.86
CA PHE A 171 -5.17 6.60 -6.69
C PHE A 171 -5.03 6.08 -5.26
N ILE A 172 -4.99 4.75 -5.08
CA ILE A 172 -4.87 4.14 -3.76
C ILE A 172 -3.40 3.98 -3.38
N ILE A 173 -3.00 4.58 -2.27
CA ILE A 173 -1.71 4.35 -1.62
C ILE A 173 -1.93 3.39 -0.47
N SER A 174 -1.08 2.37 -0.40
CA SER A 174 -1.09 1.34 0.63
C SER A 174 0.35 1.18 1.13
N ASP A 175 0.83 2.19 1.85
CA ASP A 175 2.17 2.20 2.45
C ASP A 175 2.16 1.45 3.78
N HIS A 176 2.83 0.30 3.85
CA HIS A 176 2.90 -0.51 5.07
C HIS A 176 1.51 -0.83 5.70
N ALA A 177 0.48 -1.02 4.88
CA ALA A 177 -0.92 -1.10 5.30
C ALA A 177 -1.35 -2.43 5.98
N ASP A 178 -0.41 -3.19 6.54
CA ASP A 178 -0.64 -4.45 7.23
C ASP A 178 -1.61 -5.41 6.48
N GLU A 179 -2.72 -5.77 7.12
CA GLU A 179 -3.77 -6.62 6.57
C GLU A 179 -4.41 -6.10 5.28
N LEU A 180 -4.34 -4.79 4.99
CA LEU A 180 -4.89 -4.23 3.76
C LEU A 180 -4.02 -4.52 2.51
N THR A 181 -2.79 -5.00 2.67
CA THR A 181 -1.85 -5.19 1.55
C THR A 181 -2.41 -6.07 0.40
N VAL A 182 -3.11 -7.16 0.72
CA VAL A 182 -3.76 -8.03 -0.30
C VAL A 182 -5.15 -7.51 -0.66
N TRP A 183 -5.79 -6.76 0.24
CA TRP A 183 -7.05 -6.09 -0.03
C TRP A 183 -6.89 -4.95 -1.06
N THR A 184 -5.76 -4.26 -1.15
CA THR A 184 -5.59 -3.10 -2.04
C THR A 184 -6.05 -3.34 -3.50
N PRO A 185 -5.60 -4.39 -4.22
CA PRO A 185 -6.13 -4.68 -5.56
C PRO A 185 -7.61 -5.08 -5.56
N ILE A 186 -8.12 -5.68 -4.48
CA ILE A 186 -9.54 -6.03 -4.34
C ILE A 186 -10.37 -4.76 -4.15
N LEU A 187 -9.95 -3.82 -3.30
CA LEU A 187 -10.60 -2.52 -3.09
C LEU A 187 -10.61 -1.69 -4.38
N ALA A 188 -9.50 -1.70 -5.11
CA ALA A 188 -9.41 -1.06 -6.42
C ALA A 188 -10.45 -1.62 -7.40
N ALA A 189 -10.62 -2.95 -7.42
CA ALA A 189 -11.60 -3.61 -8.28
C ALA A 189 -13.04 -3.43 -7.76
N LEU A 190 -13.29 -3.44 -6.45
CA LEU A 190 -14.62 -3.18 -5.89
C LEU A 190 -15.12 -1.78 -6.24
N ALA A 191 -14.23 -0.79 -6.16
CA ALA A 191 -14.56 0.60 -6.50
C ALA A 191 -14.86 0.79 -8.00
N SER A 192 -14.20 0.03 -8.87
CA SER A 192 -14.44 0.07 -10.31
C SER A 192 -14.19 -1.31 -10.95
N PRO A 193 -15.20 -2.20 -10.98
CA PRO A 193 -14.99 -3.61 -11.36
C PRO A 193 -14.54 -3.83 -12.80
N SER A 194 -14.93 -2.94 -13.72
CA SER A 194 -14.54 -3.04 -15.13
C SER A 194 -13.21 -2.35 -15.44
N SER A 195 -12.74 -1.44 -14.57
CA SER A 195 -11.47 -0.74 -14.72
C SER A 195 -10.95 -0.38 -13.33
N PRO A 196 -10.27 -1.30 -12.63
CA PRO A 196 -9.86 -1.11 -11.25
C PRO A 196 -9.05 0.18 -11.04
N LEU A 197 -9.17 0.76 -9.86
CA LEU A 197 -8.45 1.97 -9.50
C LEU A 197 -6.92 1.78 -9.55
N PRO A 198 -6.14 2.81 -9.91
CA PRO A 198 -4.70 2.74 -9.86
C PRO A 198 -4.24 2.68 -8.40
N PHE A 199 -3.16 1.95 -8.13
CA PHE A 199 -2.66 1.78 -6.78
C PHE A 199 -1.14 1.67 -6.69
N PHE A 200 -0.61 1.97 -5.50
CA PHE A 200 0.78 1.79 -5.11
C PHE A 200 0.84 1.09 -3.75
N VAL A 201 1.48 -0.08 -3.68
CA VAL A 201 1.55 -0.91 -2.47
C VAL A 201 2.99 -1.13 -2.07
N ILE A 202 3.31 -0.92 -0.79
CA ILE A 202 4.57 -1.36 -0.16
C ILE A 202 4.25 -2.46 0.86
N PRO A 203 4.46 -3.75 0.51
CA PRO A 203 4.19 -4.87 1.41
C PRO A 203 5.09 -4.86 2.64
N CYS A 204 4.54 -5.14 3.83
CA CYS A 204 5.29 -5.12 5.08
C CYS A 204 5.02 -6.29 6.03
N CYS A 205 3.75 -6.58 6.30
CA CYS A 205 3.30 -7.55 7.28
C CYS A 205 2.44 -8.60 6.58
N SER A 206 2.91 -9.85 6.60
CA SER A 206 2.20 -10.95 5.94
C SER A 206 0.99 -11.39 6.77
N ARG A 207 -0.19 -11.03 6.28
CA ARG A 207 -1.49 -11.30 6.89
C ARG A 207 -2.44 -11.93 5.87
N SER A 208 -3.40 -12.73 6.32
CA SER A 208 -4.52 -13.19 5.49
C SER A 208 -5.55 -12.07 5.26
N LEU A 209 -6.54 -12.28 4.40
CA LEU A 209 -7.64 -11.33 4.23
C LEU A 209 -8.45 -11.12 5.52
N ALA A 210 -8.50 -12.11 6.42
CA ALA A 210 -9.12 -11.97 7.74
C ALA A 210 -8.27 -11.16 8.74
N GLY A 211 -7.04 -10.78 8.36
CA GLY A 211 -6.09 -10.13 9.25
C GLY A 211 -5.42 -11.09 10.24
N SER A 212 -5.36 -12.39 9.97
CA SER A 212 -4.57 -13.36 10.76
C SER A 212 -3.11 -13.35 10.30
N GLN A 213 -2.14 -13.74 11.15
CA GLN A 213 -0.75 -13.89 10.69
C GLN A 213 -0.69 -15.05 9.70
N PHE A 214 -0.15 -14.81 8.51
CA PHE A 214 -0.18 -15.82 7.45
C PHE A 214 1.15 -15.84 6.70
N ARG A 215 1.60 -17.02 6.26
CA ARG A 215 2.79 -17.16 5.40
C ARG A 215 2.37 -17.66 4.03
N TYR A 216 2.43 -16.76 3.05
CA TYR A 216 2.17 -17.12 1.67
C TYR A 216 3.27 -18.06 1.12
N PRO A 217 2.90 -19.02 0.25
CA PRO A 217 3.86 -19.94 -0.35
C PRO A 217 4.88 -19.18 -1.21
N SER A 218 6.08 -19.74 -1.33
CA SER A 218 7.12 -19.16 -2.20
C SER A 218 6.69 -19.26 -3.68
N PRO A 219 6.93 -18.22 -4.50
CA PRO A 219 6.63 -18.25 -5.93
C PRO A 219 7.45 -19.32 -6.69
N ASN A 220 8.63 -19.70 -6.17
CA ASN A 220 9.59 -20.57 -6.85
C ASN A 220 9.31 -22.08 -6.66
N GLY A 221 8.11 -22.46 -6.19
CA GLY A 221 7.64 -23.83 -6.30
C GLY A 221 8.37 -24.86 -5.43
N SER A 222 8.92 -24.48 -4.27
CA SER A 222 9.15 -25.49 -3.23
C SER A 222 7.78 -25.86 -2.65
N THR A 223 7.12 -26.85 -3.23
CA THR A 223 6.01 -27.60 -2.62
C THR A 223 6.51 -28.12 -1.28
N VAL A 224 6.23 -27.40 -0.21
CA VAL A 224 6.17 -28.03 1.11
C VAL A 224 4.75 -28.54 1.17
N ASP A 225 4.61 -29.87 1.14
CA ASP A 225 3.35 -30.57 1.32
C ASP A 225 2.51 -29.90 2.41
N THR A 226 1.22 -29.80 2.15
CA THR A 226 0.17 -29.24 3.03
C THR A 226 -0.04 -30.01 4.34
N ASP A 227 0.89 -30.87 4.75
CA ASP A 227 0.86 -31.52 6.05
C ASP A 227 2.20 -31.33 6.76
N HIS A 228 2.11 -30.73 7.94
CA HIS A 228 3.17 -30.36 8.88
C HIS A 228 3.82 -28.98 8.68
N HIS A 229 3.59 -28.21 9.75
CA HIS A 229 4.21 -26.96 10.16
C HIS A 229 5.75 -27.06 10.20
N VAL A 230 6.42 -27.13 9.05
CA VAL A 230 7.88 -27.06 8.99
C VAL A 230 8.29 -25.59 9.11
N GLN A 231 8.43 -25.14 10.36
CA GLN A 231 9.31 -24.03 10.67
C GLN A 231 10.65 -24.31 9.97
N LYS A 232 11.16 -23.40 9.12
CA LYS A 232 12.60 -23.41 8.83
C LYS A 232 13.28 -23.43 10.21
N PRO A 233 14.02 -24.48 10.58
CA PRO A 233 14.50 -24.63 11.94
C PRO A 233 15.29 -23.38 12.28
N GLN A 234 14.81 -22.65 13.28
CA GLN A 234 15.57 -21.56 13.86
C GLN A 234 16.87 -22.22 14.35
N PRO A 235 18.05 -21.81 13.84
CA PRO A 235 19.27 -22.51 14.19
C PRO A 235 19.41 -22.48 15.72
N CYS A 236 19.43 -23.66 16.35
CA CYS A 236 19.52 -23.82 17.81
C CYS A 236 20.73 -23.09 18.42
N SER A 237 21.68 -22.63 17.60
CA SER A 237 22.88 -21.94 18.04
C SER A 237 22.71 -20.44 18.29
N GLY A 238 21.56 -19.82 17.97
CA GLY A 238 21.39 -18.37 18.19
C GLY A 238 22.48 -17.51 17.54
N ASP A 239 23.04 -17.97 16.41
CA ASP A 239 24.17 -17.28 15.78
C ASP A 239 23.69 -15.97 15.15
N LEU A 240 23.88 -14.86 15.89
CA LEU A 240 23.58 -13.50 15.46
C LEU A 240 24.25 -13.17 14.11
N ARG A 241 25.36 -13.81 13.77
CA ARG A 241 26.05 -13.62 12.48
C ARG A 241 25.27 -14.26 11.34
N ALA A 242 24.76 -15.48 11.53
CA ALA A 242 23.92 -16.16 10.55
C ALA A 242 22.58 -15.43 10.35
N LEU A 243 21.97 -14.96 11.43
CA LEU A 243 20.72 -14.15 11.37
C LEU A 243 20.95 -12.81 10.67
N ARG A 244 22.06 -12.12 10.94
CA ARG A 244 22.44 -10.90 10.21
C ARG A 244 22.72 -11.20 8.73
N ALA A 245 23.40 -12.30 8.40
CA ALA A 245 23.66 -12.69 7.03
C ALA A 245 22.37 -13.03 6.26
N ALA A 246 21.41 -13.70 6.89
CA ALA A 246 20.08 -13.94 6.32
C ALA A 246 19.33 -12.62 6.09
N LYS A 247 19.27 -11.73 7.09
CA LYS A 247 18.63 -10.41 6.97
C LYS A 247 19.31 -9.49 5.94
N MET A 248 20.61 -9.68 5.68
CA MET A 248 21.31 -8.97 4.62
C MET A 248 21.06 -9.58 3.23
N ARG A 249 20.86 -10.91 3.15
CA ARG A 249 20.43 -11.57 1.90
C ARG A 249 18.98 -11.23 1.52
N GLU A 250 18.08 -11.07 2.48
CA GLU A 250 16.72 -10.56 2.22
C GLU A 250 16.71 -9.15 1.61
N LYS A 251 17.81 -8.39 1.75
CA LYS A 251 18.00 -7.09 1.12
C LYS A 251 18.60 -7.17 -0.30
N THR A 252 18.88 -8.38 -0.80
CA THR A 252 19.23 -8.61 -2.20
C THR A 252 17.98 -9.03 -2.97
N GLU A 253 17.96 -8.75 -4.27
CA GLU A 253 16.78 -8.97 -5.12
C GLU A 253 16.33 -10.44 -5.09
N SER A 254 17.27 -11.38 -5.19
CA SER A 254 17.00 -12.82 -5.12
C SER A 254 16.53 -13.28 -3.73
N GLY A 255 17.10 -12.73 -2.65
CA GLY A 255 16.72 -13.12 -1.29
C GLY A 255 15.40 -12.51 -0.84
N PHE A 256 14.99 -11.39 -1.43
CA PHE A 256 13.68 -10.80 -1.19
C PHE A 256 12.56 -11.70 -1.75
N LEU A 257 12.71 -12.25 -2.95
CA LEU A 257 11.71 -13.14 -3.56
C LEU A 257 11.44 -14.41 -2.73
N ASP A 258 12.46 -14.90 -2.02
CA ASP A 258 12.36 -16.05 -1.10
C ASP A 258 11.95 -15.66 0.33
N SER A 259 11.74 -14.36 0.59
CA SER A 259 11.32 -13.84 1.90
C SER A 259 9.80 -13.88 2.07
N MET A 260 9.35 -13.74 3.32
CA MET A 260 7.93 -13.63 3.64
C MET A 260 7.27 -12.44 2.91
N ILE A 261 7.99 -11.31 2.80
CA ILE A 261 7.50 -10.10 2.13
C ILE A 261 7.46 -10.32 0.61
N GLY A 262 8.41 -11.07 0.06
CA GLY A 262 8.41 -11.48 -1.35
C GLY A 262 7.21 -12.35 -1.71
N SER A 263 6.90 -13.35 -0.87
CA SER A 263 5.69 -14.17 -1.06
C SER A 263 4.40 -13.34 -0.96
N LEU A 264 4.34 -12.39 -0.01
CA LEU A 264 3.21 -11.45 0.11
C LEU A 264 3.08 -10.58 -1.14
N ALA A 265 4.19 -10.01 -1.64
CA ALA A 265 4.20 -9.19 -2.85
C ALA A 265 3.74 -10.00 -4.08
N ALA A 266 4.22 -11.23 -4.23
CA ALA A 266 3.80 -12.13 -5.29
C ALA A 266 2.31 -12.49 -5.18
N LYS A 267 1.81 -12.71 -3.96
CA LYS A 267 0.39 -12.94 -3.72
C LYS A 267 -0.45 -11.74 -4.14
N THR A 268 -0.10 -10.53 -3.69
CA THR A 268 -0.83 -9.30 -4.03
C THR A 268 -0.84 -9.08 -5.55
N ALA A 269 0.29 -9.29 -6.23
CA ALA A 269 0.37 -9.19 -7.69
C ALA A 269 -0.48 -10.26 -8.40
N CYS A 270 -0.52 -11.49 -7.88
CA CYS A 270 -1.35 -12.57 -8.41
C CYS A 270 -2.85 -12.22 -8.31
N VAL A 271 -3.31 -11.80 -7.12
CA VAL A 271 -4.69 -11.35 -6.90
C VAL A 271 -5.05 -10.20 -7.83
N ALA A 272 -4.16 -9.21 -7.98
CA ALA A 272 -4.37 -8.12 -8.92
C ALA A 272 -4.52 -8.60 -10.37
N GLY A 273 -3.64 -9.51 -10.82
CA GLY A 273 -3.72 -10.10 -12.17
C GLY A 273 -5.01 -10.88 -12.41
N GLU A 274 -5.47 -11.65 -11.42
CA GLU A 274 -6.78 -12.31 -11.47
C GLU A 274 -7.90 -11.26 -11.63
N LEU A 275 -7.81 -10.10 -10.99
CA LEU A 275 -8.79 -9.03 -11.10
C LEU A 275 -8.60 -8.11 -12.33
N GLY A 276 -7.76 -8.52 -13.29
CA GLY A 276 -7.54 -7.76 -14.53
C GLY A 276 -6.61 -6.56 -14.37
N CYS A 277 -5.93 -6.42 -13.24
CA CYS A 277 -4.92 -5.40 -13.02
C CYS A 277 -3.55 -5.94 -13.41
N ARG A 278 -2.92 -5.34 -14.42
CA ARG A 278 -1.47 -5.52 -14.61
C ARG A 278 -0.74 -4.83 -13.46
N VAL A 279 0.21 -5.54 -12.85
CA VAL A 279 1.04 -5.01 -11.78
C VAL A 279 2.48 -4.97 -12.24
N GLU A 280 3.04 -3.76 -12.21
CA GLU A 280 4.46 -3.51 -12.37
C GLU A 280 5.14 -3.54 -11.00
N LYS A 281 6.36 -4.08 -10.95
CA LYS A 281 7.15 -4.17 -9.71
C LYS A 281 8.32 -3.21 -9.83
N ALA A 282 8.65 -2.54 -8.73
CA ALA A 282 9.82 -1.67 -8.69
C ALA A 282 10.56 -1.79 -7.35
N TRP A 283 11.88 -1.68 -7.40
CA TRP A 283 12.69 -1.48 -6.20
C TRP A 283 12.56 -0.03 -5.75
N LEU A 284 12.02 0.16 -4.55
CA LEU A 284 11.94 1.45 -3.89
C LEU A 284 13.15 1.60 -2.95
N ARG A 285 14.07 2.48 -3.31
CA ARG A 285 15.25 2.79 -2.50
C ARG A 285 14.98 4.04 -1.68
N THR A 286 15.01 3.91 -0.36
CA THR A 286 14.78 5.02 0.56
C THR A 286 16.01 5.27 1.45
N PRO A 287 16.05 6.39 2.20
CA PRO A 287 17.07 6.67 3.20
C PRO A 287 17.03 5.73 4.41
N GLY A 288 17.30 4.45 4.24
CA GLY A 288 17.32 3.49 5.36
C GLY A 288 17.00 2.07 4.93
N ALA A 289 16.11 1.93 3.95
CA ALA A 289 15.59 0.67 3.47
C ALA A 289 15.68 0.52 1.95
N ILE A 290 15.52 -0.73 1.51
CA ILE A 290 15.20 -1.08 0.13
C ILE A 290 13.95 -1.93 0.25
N ASN A 291 12.87 -1.47 -0.36
CA ASN A 291 11.58 -2.15 -0.37
C ASN A 291 11.22 -2.52 -1.81
N MET A 292 10.24 -3.41 -1.98
CA MET A 292 9.57 -3.61 -3.26
C MET A 292 8.25 -2.84 -3.23
N ALA A 293 7.99 -2.08 -4.28
CA ALA A 293 6.70 -1.47 -4.54
C ALA A 293 5.98 -2.23 -5.66
N LEU A 294 4.67 -2.34 -5.53
CA LEU A 294 3.77 -2.84 -6.57
C LEU A 294 2.92 -1.69 -7.06
N VAL A 295 2.93 -1.44 -8.38
CA VAL A 295 2.14 -0.39 -9.03
C VAL A 295 1.14 -1.06 -9.96
N GLY A 296 -0.15 -0.83 -9.77
CA GLY A 296 -1.20 -1.45 -10.58
C GLY A 296 -2.19 -0.44 -11.13
N GLY A 297 -2.89 -0.79 -12.20
CA GLY A 297 -4.01 -0.02 -12.75
C GLY A 297 -3.64 1.30 -13.47
N LEU A 298 -2.35 1.63 -13.59
CA LEU A 298 -1.89 2.91 -14.15
C LEU A 298 -2.29 3.08 -15.64
N THR A 299 -2.18 2.03 -16.45
CA THR A 299 -2.55 2.07 -17.88
C THR A 299 -4.05 2.31 -18.11
N GLY A 300 -4.91 1.80 -17.22
CA GLY A 300 -6.36 2.06 -17.25
C GLY A 300 -6.67 3.52 -16.93
N ALA A 301 -5.87 4.14 -16.06
CA ALA A 301 -6.02 5.53 -15.67
C ALA A 301 -5.57 6.53 -16.76
N ILE A 302 -4.52 6.19 -17.51
CA ILE A 302 -3.96 7.04 -18.58
C ILE A 302 -4.85 7.03 -19.84
N GLY A 303 -5.53 5.92 -20.12
CA GLY A 303 -6.36 5.76 -21.33
C GLY A 303 -7.74 6.42 -21.31
N GLY A 304 -8.07 7.25 -20.33
CA GLY A 304 -9.37 7.93 -20.24
C GLY A 304 -10.57 6.97 -20.09
N CYS A 305 -10.34 5.72 -19.69
CA CYS A 305 -11.34 4.65 -19.77
C CYS A 305 -12.37 4.67 -18.62
N TYR A 306 -12.31 5.65 -17.71
CA TYR A 306 -13.36 5.90 -16.71
C TYR A 306 -14.59 6.59 -17.34
N THR A 307 -15.08 6.06 -18.45
CA THR A 307 -16.35 6.51 -19.05
C THR A 307 -17.52 5.80 -18.39
N ALA A 308 -18.68 6.47 -18.33
CA ALA A 308 -19.89 5.92 -17.74
C ALA A 308 -20.28 4.57 -18.38
N PRO A 309 -20.86 3.62 -17.64
CA PRO A 309 -21.16 2.28 -18.13
C PRO A 309 -22.09 2.29 -19.36
N ASP A 310 -21.61 1.74 -20.47
CA ASP A 310 -22.37 1.43 -21.70
C ASP A 310 -23.35 0.25 -21.43
N PRO A 311 -24.54 0.09 -22.03
CA PRO A 311 -25.45 -1.00 -21.68
C PRO A 311 -24.89 -2.42 -21.91
N ALA A 312 -23.92 -2.59 -22.82
CA ALA A 312 -23.13 -3.82 -22.99
C ALA A 312 -22.16 -4.09 -21.80
N SER A 313 -21.98 -3.11 -20.92
CA SER A 313 -21.16 -3.18 -19.71
C SER A 313 -21.86 -3.85 -18.54
N SER A 314 -23.18 -4.06 -18.56
CA SER A 314 -23.89 -4.63 -17.41
C SER A 314 -23.51 -6.10 -17.17
N GLU A 315 -23.43 -6.90 -18.22
CA GLU A 315 -22.99 -8.31 -18.10
C GLU A 315 -21.51 -8.41 -17.69
N ASN A 316 -20.66 -7.57 -18.27
CA ASN A 316 -19.25 -7.49 -17.92
C ASN A 316 -19.03 -7.02 -16.48
N LEU A 317 -19.85 -6.09 -15.99
CA LEU A 317 -19.82 -5.61 -14.60
C LEU A 317 -20.26 -6.70 -13.62
N VAL A 318 -21.31 -7.46 -13.95
CA VAL A 318 -21.76 -8.60 -13.15
C VAL A 318 -20.67 -9.68 -13.11
N ALA A 319 -20.09 -10.03 -14.25
CA ALA A 319 -18.99 -11.00 -14.31
C ALA A 319 -17.76 -10.55 -13.51
N ALA A 320 -17.39 -9.26 -13.58
CA ALA A 320 -16.32 -8.70 -12.78
C ALA A 320 -16.61 -8.76 -11.28
N ARG A 321 -17.83 -8.41 -10.85
CA ARG A 321 -18.26 -8.52 -9.44
C ARG A 321 -18.26 -9.95 -8.94
N LEU A 322 -18.70 -10.91 -9.75
CA LEU A 322 -18.64 -12.33 -9.42
C LEU A 322 -17.19 -12.79 -9.23
N LYS A 323 -16.30 -12.39 -10.14
CA LYS A 323 -14.88 -12.71 -10.03
C LYS A 323 -14.24 -12.15 -8.75
N ILE A 324 -14.57 -10.91 -8.38
CA ILE A 324 -14.11 -10.32 -7.12
C ILE A 324 -14.58 -11.15 -5.93
N ARG A 325 -15.86 -11.55 -5.92
CA ARG A 325 -16.44 -12.37 -4.86
C ARG A 325 -15.76 -13.74 -4.77
N GLU A 326 -15.55 -14.43 -5.89
CA GLU A 326 -14.84 -15.72 -5.94
C GLU A 326 -13.41 -15.63 -5.37
N VAL A 327 -12.70 -14.53 -5.65
CA VAL A 327 -11.38 -14.27 -5.07
C VAL A 327 -11.48 -14.12 -3.55
N VAL A 328 -12.40 -13.28 -3.05
CA VAL A 328 -12.57 -13.07 -1.60
C VAL A 328 -12.96 -14.39 -0.91
N GLU A 329 -13.94 -15.11 -1.44
CA GLU A 329 -14.41 -16.40 -0.92
C GLU A 329 -13.26 -17.40 -0.80
N ARG A 330 -12.51 -17.59 -1.89
CA ARG A 330 -11.35 -18.49 -1.94
C ARG A 330 -10.29 -18.14 -0.90
N GLU A 331 -9.95 -16.86 -0.76
CA GLU A 331 -8.95 -16.41 0.20
C GLU A 331 -9.43 -16.54 1.65
N CYS A 332 -10.74 -16.41 1.90
CA CYS A 332 -11.34 -16.57 3.22
C CYS A 332 -11.53 -18.04 3.62
N LEU A 333 -11.46 -19.01 2.69
CA LEU A 333 -11.59 -20.44 3.00
C LEU A 333 -10.59 -20.89 4.09
N GLY A 334 -9.35 -20.40 4.04
CA GLY A 334 -8.31 -20.73 5.03
C GLY A 334 -8.61 -20.22 6.43
N ASP A 335 -9.46 -19.20 6.55
CA ASP A 335 -9.89 -18.58 7.82
C ASP A 335 -11.30 -19.06 8.25
N GLY A 336 -11.85 -20.10 7.61
CA GLY A 336 -13.16 -20.67 7.94
C GLY A 336 -14.33 -20.12 7.12
N GLY A 337 -14.05 -19.44 6.00
CA GLY A 337 -15.04 -18.82 5.12
C GLY A 337 -15.36 -17.37 5.49
N ASP A 338 -16.14 -16.69 4.65
CA ASP A 338 -16.36 -15.23 4.69
C ASP A 338 -16.86 -14.74 6.04
N GLN A 339 -17.84 -15.42 6.64
CA GLN A 339 -18.41 -15.04 7.93
C GLN A 339 -17.37 -15.07 9.05
N ALA A 340 -16.55 -16.12 9.09
CA ALA A 340 -15.52 -16.27 10.10
C ALA A 340 -14.38 -15.26 9.86
N ALA A 341 -13.96 -15.08 8.61
CA ALA A 341 -12.95 -14.11 8.22
C ALA A 341 -13.35 -12.68 8.57
N ALA A 342 -14.60 -12.30 8.31
CA ALA A 342 -15.13 -10.98 8.64
C ALA A 342 -15.21 -10.77 10.17
N GLN A 343 -15.58 -11.80 10.95
CA GLN A 343 -15.56 -11.72 12.41
C GLN A 343 -14.14 -11.54 12.96
N LEU A 344 -13.16 -12.29 12.43
CA LEU A 344 -11.75 -12.14 12.80
C LEU A 344 -11.23 -10.72 12.50
N TRP A 345 -11.60 -10.17 11.34
CA TRP A 345 -11.29 -8.79 10.97
C TRP A 345 -11.86 -7.79 11.98
N LEU A 346 -13.12 -7.98 12.37
CA LEU A 346 -13.79 -7.10 13.33
C LEU A 346 -13.11 -7.12 14.70
N GLU A 347 -12.77 -8.32 15.21
CA GLU A 347 -12.05 -8.46 16.47
C GLU A 347 -10.65 -7.84 16.41
N ARG A 348 -9.98 -7.93 15.25
CA ARG A 348 -8.70 -7.26 15.01
C ARG A 348 -8.80 -5.74 15.11
N ILE A 349 -9.78 -5.13 14.45
CA ILE A 349 -10.03 -3.68 14.54
C ILE A 349 -10.29 -3.24 15.97
N LYS A 350 -11.13 -3.96 16.72
CA LYS A 350 -11.37 -3.70 18.15
C LYS A 350 -10.07 -3.73 18.95
N THR A 351 -9.22 -4.73 18.70
CA THR A 351 -7.93 -4.89 19.39
C THR A 351 -6.97 -3.73 19.11
N LEU A 352 -6.86 -3.29 17.85
CA LEU A 352 -6.00 -2.16 17.46
C LEU A 352 -6.35 -0.89 18.24
N ARG A 353 -7.66 -0.65 18.44
CA ARG A 353 -8.13 0.49 19.22
C ARG A 353 -7.79 0.39 20.70
N HIS A 354 -7.99 -0.78 21.31
CA HIS A 354 -7.69 -0.97 22.73
C HIS A 354 -6.21 -0.77 23.03
N ALA A 355 -5.33 -1.28 22.15
CA ALA A 355 -3.89 -1.05 22.27
C ALA A 355 -3.54 0.44 22.20
N ASN A 356 -4.20 1.20 21.32
CA ASN A 356 -3.97 2.62 21.18
C ASN A 356 -4.49 3.43 22.38
N ARG A 357 -5.71 3.15 22.88
CA ARG A 357 -6.27 3.80 24.09
C ARG A 357 -5.40 3.58 25.33
N ALA A 358 -4.80 2.40 25.49
CA ALA A 358 -3.89 2.11 26.59
C ALA A 358 -2.59 2.94 26.54
N GLN A 359 -2.15 3.36 25.35
CA GLN A 359 -0.99 4.26 25.18
C GLN A 359 -1.34 5.74 25.41
N HIS A 360 -2.62 6.09 25.52
CA HIS A 360 -3.12 7.46 25.63
C HIS A 360 -3.71 7.80 27.00
N GLN A 361 -3.68 6.88 27.98
CA GLN A 361 -3.98 7.25 29.36
C GLN A 361 -2.81 8.06 29.94
N PRO A 362 -3.04 9.29 30.43
CA PRO A 362 -2.04 9.98 31.23
C PRO A 362 -1.87 9.25 32.57
N ASP A 363 -0.62 9.01 32.97
CA ASP A 363 -0.26 8.58 34.33
C ASP A 363 -0.69 9.61 35.39
#